data_AF-A0AA39JLK3-F1
#
_entry.id   AF-A0AA39JLK3-F1
#
_cell.length_a   1.000
_cell.length_b   1.000
_cell.length_c   1.000
_cell.angle_alpha   90.00
_cell.angle_beta   90.00
_cell.angle_gamma   90.00
#
_symmetry.space_group_name_H-M   'P 1'
#
loop_
_entity.id
_entity.type
_entity.pdbx_description
1 polymer ?
#
loop_
_entity_poly.entity_id
_entity_poly.type
_entity_poly.pdbx_seq_one_letter_code
_entity_poly.pdbx_strand_id
1 'polypeptide(L)'
;MAGIQIYLKPRPISRRLGHSNYLPFKWPFEFKYTPFCANYGPIPSGATEVHTVRSSPDLPASLSKLYNDILPSLDAEVPDPNKFHRSAWPGLLQLAVAKANSSFHFQLECEDHIVQLVKGDRAPTPPPASERAKEFSPEWYDIVHSTLLRGDVELRDESRDTELELFVWAYMFHVADDRGTIWRSFRQEMYHLTKFFFAASLPSSYAESSGLINFVSSKASSAASAIASTFTAATSVEESEPPLLSSSSSNELTSSHAADSDDDTALNRRRNLAFTDSVDV
;
A
#
# COMPACT_ATOMS: atom_id res chain seq x y z
N MET A 1 26.05 5.18 -9.33
CA MET A 1 24.72 5.08 -8.69
C MET A 1 24.45 3.62 -8.39
N ALA A 2 24.08 3.29 -7.16
CA ALA A 2 23.64 1.95 -6.80
C ALA A 2 22.20 1.76 -7.32
N GLY A 3 21.93 0.67 -8.03
CA GLY A 3 20.58 0.36 -8.50
C GLY A 3 19.72 -0.20 -7.36
N ILE A 4 18.40 -0.01 -7.45
CA ILE A 4 17.44 -0.64 -6.54
C ILE A 4 16.96 -1.94 -7.19
N GLN A 5 16.91 -3.02 -6.41
CA GLN A 5 16.31 -4.28 -6.85
C GLN A 5 14.81 -4.27 -6.54
N ILE A 6 14.01 -4.42 -7.58
CA ILE A 6 12.56 -4.54 -7.51
C ILE A 6 12.18 -5.97 -7.90
N TYR A 7 11.37 -6.59 -7.05
CA TYR A 7 10.84 -7.92 -7.26
C TYR A 7 9.37 -7.82 -7.63
N LEU A 8 8.95 -8.54 -8.66
CA LEU A 8 7.57 -8.57 -9.16
C LEU A 8 7.07 -10.02 -9.23
N LYS A 9 5.77 -10.18 -8.99
CA LYS A 9 5.09 -11.46 -9.22
C LYS A 9 4.75 -11.63 -10.70
N PRO A 10 4.73 -12.86 -11.24
CA PRO A 10 4.11 -13.17 -12.52
C PRO A 10 2.70 -12.57 -12.63
N ARG A 11 2.44 -11.82 -13.71
CA ARG A 11 1.10 -11.28 -14.03
C ARG A 11 0.29 -12.32 -14.82
N PRO A 12 -1.05 -12.31 -14.72
CA PRO A 12 -1.90 -13.09 -15.61
C PRO A 12 -1.76 -12.59 -17.05
N ILE A 13 -2.24 -13.37 -18.03
CA ILE A 13 -2.28 -12.94 -19.43
C ILE A 13 -3.14 -11.68 -19.54
N SER A 14 -2.56 -10.59 -20.06
CA SER A 14 -3.30 -9.35 -20.26
C SER A 14 -4.32 -9.56 -21.38
N ARG A 15 -5.56 -9.10 -21.18
CA ARG A 15 -6.57 -9.11 -22.26
C ARG A 15 -6.15 -8.26 -23.46
N ARG A 16 -5.35 -7.22 -23.22
CA ARG A 16 -4.90 -6.27 -24.25
C ARG A 16 -3.53 -6.61 -24.81
N LEU A 17 -2.59 -7.00 -23.93
CA LEU A 17 -1.18 -7.22 -24.28
C LEU A 17 -0.81 -8.71 -24.42
N GLY A 18 -1.76 -9.63 -24.18
CA GLY A 18 -1.52 -11.06 -24.28
C GLY A 18 -0.43 -11.53 -23.33
N HIS A 19 0.61 -12.14 -23.89
CA HIS A 19 1.75 -12.71 -23.16
C HIS A 19 2.91 -11.71 -22.94
N SER A 20 2.79 -10.46 -23.38
CA SER A 20 3.82 -9.46 -23.13
C SER A 20 4.05 -9.24 -21.64
N ASN A 21 5.28 -8.92 -21.25
CA ASN A 21 5.56 -8.46 -19.90
C ASN A 21 4.93 -7.07 -19.72
N TYR A 22 4.18 -6.85 -18.64
CA TYR A 22 3.49 -5.59 -18.40
C TYR A 22 3.40 -5.23 -16.91
N LEU A 23 3.20 -3.94 -16.64
CA LEU A 23 2.97 -3.33 -15.34
C LEU A 23 1.51 -2.82 -15.22
N PRO A 24 0.77 -3.16 -14.15
CA PRO A 24 -0.64 -2.80 -14.02
C PRO A 24 -0.86 -1.45 -13.29
N PHE A 25 -0.90 -0.34 -14.03
CA PHE A 25 -1.26 1.01 -13.54
C PHE A 25 -2.79 1.23 -13.50
N LYS A 26 -3.55 0.30 -12.93
CA LYS A 26 -5.02 0.38 -12.94
C LYS A 26 -5.58 0.73 -11.58
N TRP A 27 -6.76 1.34 -11.57
CA TRP A 27 -7.55 1.60 -10.37
C TRP A 27 -8.81 0.71 -10.35
N PRO A 28 -9.17 0.09 -9.21
CA PRO A 28 -8.42 0.05 -7.95
C PRO A 28 -7.05 -0.63 -8.12
N PHE A 29 -6.05 -0.14 -7.39
CA PHE A 29 -4.68 -0.63 -7.53
C PHE A 29 -4.59 -2.09 -7.09
N GLU A 30 -4.09 -2.95 -7.98
CA GLU A 30 -3.96 -4.38 -7.67
C GLU A 30 -2.73 -4.62 -6.81
N PHE A 31 -2.90 -4.46 -5.49
CA PHE A 31 -1.81 -4.64 -4.52
C PHE A 31 -1.17 -6.04 -4.54
N LYS A 32 -1.79 -7.02 -5.21
CA LYS A 32 -1.22 -8.36 -5.41
C LYS A 32 0.03 -8.34 -6.31
N TYR A 33 0.09 -7.44 -7.29
CA TYR A 33 1.16 -7.36 -8.30
C TYR A 33 2.04 -6.12 -8.13
N THR A 34 2.24 -5.68 -6.88
CA THR A 34 3.04 -4.51 -6.51
C THR A 34 4.53 -4.74 -6.68
N PRO A 35 5.33 -3.66 -6.75
CA PRO A 35 6.76 -3.76 -6.54
C PRO A 35 7.09 -4.19 -5.10
N PHE A 36 7.99 -5.16 -4.94
CA PHE A 36 8.58 -5.54 -3.65
C PHE A 36 10.05 -5.11 -3.63
N CYS A 37 10.47 -4.51 -2.51
CA CYS A 37 11.85 -4.07 -2.30
C CYS A 37 12.45 -4.84 -1.13
N ALA A 38 13.55 -5.57 -1.36
CA ALA A 38 14.19 -6.42 -0.35
C ALA A 38 14.55 -5.66 0.95
N ASN A 39 14.89 -4.38 0.81
CA ASN A 39 15.33 -3.54 1.93
C ASN A 39 14.19 -3.20 2.91
N TYR A 40 12.93 -3.37 2.51
CA TYR A 40 11.76 -2.88 3.26
C TYR A 40 10.76 -3.98 3.63
N GLY A 41 11.08 -5.24 3.36
CA GLY A 41 10.23 -6.35 3.77
C GLY A 41 10.61 -7.69 3.12
N PRO A 42 10.01 -8.79 3.59
CA PRO A 42 10.22 -10.10 3.00
C PRO A 42 9.67 -10.13 1.57
N ILE A 43 10.47 -10.68 0.66
CA ILE A 43 10.05 -10.90 -0.72
C ILE A 43 9.15 -12.14 -0.73
N PRO A 44 7.90 -12.05 -1.22
CA PRO A 44 7.04 -13.22 -1.35
C PRO A 44 7.67 -14.26 -2.29
N SER A 45 7.52 -15.55 -1.98
CA SER A 45 8.07 -16.64 -2.80
C SER A 45 7.63 -16.61 -4.27
N GLY A 46 6.44 -16.07 -4.54
CA GLY A 46 5.93 -15.89 -5.90
C GLY A 46 6.48 -14.67 -6.65
N ALA A 47 7.32 -13.82 -6.05
CA ALA A 47 7.91 -12.64 -6.69
C ALA A 47 9.24 -13.00 -7.36
N THR A 48 9.15 -13.72 -8.47
CA THR A 48 10.30 -14.33 -9.16
C THR A 48 10.97 -13.41 -10.19
N GLU A 49 10.30 -12.35 -10.62
CA GLU A 49 10.86 -11.42 -11.61
C GLU A 49 11.67 -10.34 -10.89
N VAL A 50 12.96 -10.24 -11.23
CA VAL A 50 13.89 -9.30 -10.60
C VAL A 50 14.34 -8.28 -11.61
N HIS A 51 14.14 -7.00 -11.27
CA HIS A 51 14.61 -5.88 -12.06
C HIS A 51 15.55 -5.03 -11.24
N THR A 52 16.70 -4.68 -11.81
CA THR A 52 17.60 -3.67 -11.24
C THR A 52 17.31 -2.36 -11.94
N VAL A 53 16.68 -1.41 -11.24
CA VAL A 53 16.37 -0.08 -11.78
C VAL A 53 17.52 0.85 -11.48
N ARG A 54 18.02 1.54 -12.51
CA ARG A 54 18.91 2.70 -12.33
C ARG A 54 18.04 3.89 -11.96
N SER A 55 17.69 3.95 -10.68
CA SER A 55 16.73 4.90 -10.16
C SER A 55 17.30 6.31 -10.04
N SER A 56 16.44 7.32 -10.11
CA SER A 56 16.77 8.65 -9.59
C SER A 56 17.30 8.57 -8.14
N PRO A 57 18.16 9.51 -7.70
CA PRO A 57 18.67 9.53 -6.32
C PRO A 57 17.56 9.69 -5.27
N ASP A 58 16.39 10.20 -5.67
CA ASP A 58 15.26 10.48 -4.78
C ASP A 58 14.45 9.22 -4.46
N LEU A 59 14.34 8.27 -5.40
CA LEU A 59 13.54 7.05 -5.20
C LEU A 59 13.94 6.23 -3.96
N PRO A 60 15.23 5.92 -3.68
CA PRO A 60 15.61 5.24 -2.45
C PRO A 60 15.20 5.99 -1.19
N ALA A 61 15.33 7.32 -1.18
CA ALA A 61 15.00 8.16 -0.03
C ALA A 61 13.48 8.17 0.22
N SER A 62 12.68 8.30 -0.82
CA SER A 62 11.21 8.30 -0.72
C SER A 62 10.66 6.92 -0.37
N LEU A 63 11.27 5.83 -0.86
CA LEU A 63 10.94 4.48 -0.39
C LEU A 63 11.27 4.31 1.10
N SER A 64 12.43 4.79 1.56
CA SER A 64 12.77 4.75 2.98
C SER A 64 11.76 5.53 3.81
N LYS A 65 11.42 6.74 3.39
CA LYS A 65 10.40 7.60 4.04
C LYS A 65 9.03 6.90 4.07
N LEU A 66 8.61 6.27 2.98
CA LEU A 66 7.36 5.52 2.93
C LEU A 66 7.33 4.42 4.00
N TYR A 67 8.30 3.51 3.96
CA TYR A 67 8.27 2.29 4.78
C TYR A 67 8.63 2.54 6.25
N ASN A 68 9.53 3.49 6.54
CA ASN A 68 10.00 3.72 7.91
C ASN A 68 9.16 4.77 8.64
N ASP A 69 8.59 5.74 7.93
CA ASP A 69 7.90 6.87 8.56
C ASP A 69 6.40 6.88 8.24
N ILE A 70 6.02 6.88 6.96
CA ILE A 70 4.64 7.10 6.53
C ILE A 70 3.75 5.91 6.89
N LEU A 71 4.10 4.69 6.47
CA LEU A 71 3.26 3.51 6.70
C LEU A 71 3.08 3.19 8.19
N PRO A 72 4.13 3.12 9.03
CA PRO A 72 3.95 2.86 10.46
C PRO A 72 3.12 3.95 11.15
N SER A 73 3.26 5.20 10.70
CA SER A 73 2.47 6.32 11.19
C SER A 73 0.98 6.17 10.82
N LEU A 74 0.66 5.80 9.59
CA LEU A 74 -0.73 5.68 9.12
C LEU A 74 -1.42 4.39 9.60
N ASP A 75 -0.66 3.32 9.82
CA ASP A 75 -1.17 2.03 10.32
C ASP A 75 -1.46 2.02 11.82
N ALA A 76 -1.16 3.11 12.53
CA ALA A 76 -1.53 3.28 13.93
C ALA A 76 -3.05 3.23 14.11
N GLU A 77 -3.50 2.61 15.21
CA GLU A 77 -4.93 2.52 15.54
C GLU A 77 -5.56 3.91 15.63
N VAL A 78 -6.67 4.09 14.92
CA VAL A 78 -7.42 5.35 14.96
C VAL A 78 -8.19 5.42 16.29
N PRO A 79 -7.98 6.49 17.10
CA PRO A 79 -8.64 6.61 18.39
C PRO A 79 -10.17 6.70 18.26
N ASP A 80 -10.90 6.00 19.13
CA ASP A 80 -12.36 6.17 19.27
C ASP A 80 -12.67 7.42 20.11
N PRO A 81 -13.25 8.49 19.55
CA PRO A 81 -13.50 9.74 20.28
C PRO A 81 -14.37 9.57 21.53
N ASN A 82 -15.23 8.54 21.56
CA ASN A 82 -16.14 8.29 22.67
C ASN A 82 -15.43 7.77 23.92
N LYS A 83 -14.21 7.22 23.76
CA LYS A 83 -13.38 6.77 24.88
C LYS A 83 -12.59 7.91 25.54
N PHE A 84 -12.66 9.12 24.98
CA PHE A 84 -11.94 10.29 25.48
C PHE A 84 -12.89 11.36 26.02
N HIS A 85 -12.46 12.04 27.09
CA HIS A 85 -13.14 13.25 27.54
C HIS A 85 -13.08 14.33 26.45
N ARG A 86 -14.13 15.15 26.33
CA ARG A 86 -14.24 16.22 25.32
C ARG A 86 -13.06 17.19 25.29
N SER A 87 -12.40 17.40 26.43
CA SER A 87 -11.19 18.23 26.53
C SER A 87 -10.01 17.71 25.70
N ALA A 88 -9.98 16.41 25.37
CA ALA A 88 -8.95 15.80 24.53
C ALA A 88 -9.25 15.92 23.02
N TRP A 89 -10.49 16.27 22.64
CA TRP A 89 -10.90 16.32 21.24
C TRP A 89 -10.09 17.28 20.36
N PRO A 90 -9.64 18.47 20.83
CA PRO A 90 -8.72 19.31 20.04
C PRO A 90 -7.41 18.60 19.71
N GLY A 91 -6.87 17.80 20.64
CA GLY A 91 -5.66 17.00 20.41
C GLY A 91 -5.88 15.88 19.40
N LEU A 92 -7.04 15.20 19.46
CA LEU A 92 -7.43 14.19 18.48
C LEU A 92 -7.59 14.79 17.08
N LEU A 93 -8.19 16.00 16.97
CA LEU A 93 -8.27 16.71 15.70
C LEU A 93 -6.87 17.06 15.15
N GLN A 94 -5.97 17.58 16.00
CA GLN A 94 -4.60 17.89 15.58
C GLN A 94 -3.87 16.65 15.08
N LEU A 95 -4.02 15.51 15.77
CA LEU A 95 -3.47 14.24 15.33
C LEU A 95 -4.02 13.84 13.95
N ALA A 96 -5.33 13.89 13.77
CA ALA A 96 -5.98 13.56 12.50
C ALA A 96 -5.51 14.47 11.35
N VAL A 97 -5.38 15.78 11.62
CA VAL A 97 -4.83 16.75 10.66
C VAL A 97 -3.38 16.41 10.31
N ALA A 98 -2.54 16.14 11.30
CA ALA A 98 -1.13 15.82 11.07
C ALA A 98 -0.96 14.56 10.21
N LYS A 99 -1.71 13.49 10.51
CA LYS A 99 -1.69 12.23 9.76
C LYS A 99 -2.18 12.41 8.33
N ALA A 100 -3.33 13.07 8.14
CA ALA A 100 -3.88 13.35 6.82
C ALA A 100 -2.98 14.26 5.98
N ASN A 101 -2.32 15.24 6.60
CA ASN A 101 -1.37 16.12 5.91
C ASN A 101 -0.08 15.37 5.55
N SER A 102 0.40 14.48 6.43
CA SER A 102 1.59 13.66 6.15
C SER A 102 1.38 12.77 4.94
N SER A 103 0.23 12.08 4.84
CA SER A 103 -0.11 11.29 3.65
C SER A 103 -0.26 12.16 2.40
N PHE A 104 -0.94 13.30 2.53
CA PHE A 104 -1.15 14.23 1.40
C PHE A 104 0.18 14.80 0.87
N HIS A 105 1.06 15.30 1.73
CA HIS A 105 2.36 15.83 1.29
C HIS A 105 3.23 14.77 0.62
N PHE A 106 3.18 13.52 1.11
CA PHE A 106 3.89 12.43 0.45
C PHE A 106 3.29 12.07 -0.92
N GLN A 107 1.96 12.17 -1.08
CA GLN A 107 1.33 12.04 -2.40
C GLN A 107 1.79 13.14 -3.37
N LEU A 108 1.89 14.40 -2.91
CA LEU A 108 2.39 15.50 -3.73
C LEU A 108 3.83 15.28 -4.21
N GLU A 109 4.68 14.76 -3.33
CA GLU A 109 6.05 14.36 -3.70
C GLU A 109 6.03 13.29 -4.80
N CYS A 110 5.17 12.28 -4.68
CA CYS A 110 5.01 11.27 -5.73
C CYS A 110 4.51 11.88 -7.05
N GLU A 111 3.54 12.80 -7.02
CA GLU A 111 3.06 13.50 -8.21
C GLU A 111 4.19 14.24 -8.92
N ASP A 112 5.04 14.95 -8.16
CA ASP A 112 6.14 15.75 -8.72
C ASP A 112 7.13 14.87 -9.49
N HIS A 113 7.50 13.73 -8.91
CA HIS A 113 8.38 12.77 -9.57
C HIS A 113 7.72 12.09 -10.76
N ILE A 114 6.42 11.76 -10.69
CA ILE A 114 5.67 11.22 -11.82
C ILE A 114 5.70 12.20 -12.99
N VAL A 115 5.37 13.47 -12.76
CA VAL A 115 5.35 14.49 -13.82
C VAL A 115 6.76 14.71 -14.39
N GLN A 116 7.78 14.76 -13.53
CA GLN A 116 9.17 14.90 -13.95
C GLN A 116 9.62 13.73 -14.83
N LEU A 117 9.27 12.49 -14.48
CA LEU A 117 9.61 11.31 -15.27
C LEU A 117 8.88 11.26 -16.62
N VAL A 118 7.62 11.71 -16.67
CA VAL A 118 6.82 11.71 -17.90
C VAL A 118 7.22 12.82 -18.87
N LYS A 119 7.59 14.00 -18.35
CA LYS A 119 7.84 15.20 -19.17
C LYS A 119 9.31 15.56 -19.30
N GLY A 120 10.19 15.01 -18.47
CA GLY A 120 11.61 15.35 -18.44
C GLY A 120 11.81 16.86 -18.30
N ASP A 121 12.67 17.44 -19.14
CA ASP A 121 12.97 18.88 -19.15
C ASP A 121 11.78 19.78 -19.50
N ARG A 122 10.67 19.19 -19.97
CA ARG A 122 9.42 19.91 -20.30
C ARG A 122 8.39 19.81 -19.17
N ALA A 123 8.77 19.32 -18.00
CA ALA A 123 7.87 19.26 -16.87
C ALA A 123 7.41 20.67 -16.47
N PRO A 124 6.10 20.91 -16.30
CA PRO A 124 5.63 22.15 -15.74
C PRO A 124 6.15 22.32 -14.30
N THR A 125 6.26 23.55 -13.83
CA THR A 125 6.56 23.82 -12.43
C THR A 125 5.46 23.21 -11.53
N PRO A 126 5.82 22.49 -10.45
CA PRO A 126 4.82 21.95 -9.53
C PRO A 126 3.90 23.03 -8.96
N PRO A 127 2.57 22.85 -9.02
CA PRO A 127 1.63 23.78 -8.42
C PRO A 127 1.83 23.90 -6.91
N PRO A 128 1.52 25.06 -6.30
CA PRO A 128 1.53 25.19 -4.86
C PRO A 128 0.52 24.25 -4.22
N ALA A 129 0.77 23.81 -2.98
CA ALA A 129 -0.07 22.83 -2.28
C ALA A 129 -1.56 23.22 -2.20
N SER A 130 -1.88 24.52 -2.18
CA SER A 130 -3.27 25.04 -2.19
C SER A 130 -3.99 24.88 -3.53
N GLU A 131 -3.25 24.66 -4.61
CA GLU A 131 -3.75 24.52 -5.99
C GLU A 131 -3.55 23.08 -6.52
N ARG A 132 -3.27 22.13 -5.61
CA ARG A 132 -3.15 20.69 -5.87
C ARG A 132 -4.53 20.02 -5.97
N ALA A 133 -5.29 20.48 -6.96
CA ALA A 133 -6.52 19.83 -7.40
C ALA A 133 -6.72 20.05 -8.91
N LYS A 134 -7.49 19.16 -9.54
CA LYS A 134 -7.72 19.21 -10.99
C LYS A 134 -8.40 20.51 -11.43
N GLU A 135 -9.23 21.07 -10.58
CA GLU A 135 -9.97 22.32 -10.83
C GLU A 135 -9.03 23.53 -10.93
N PHE A 136 -7.91 23.52 -10.21
CA PHE A 136 -6.95 24.63 -10.16
C PHE A 136 -5.77 24.42 -11.10
N SER A 137 -5.32 23.17 -11.26
CA SER A 137 -4.14 22.81 -12.05
C SER A 137 -4.45 21.69 -13.06
N PRO A 138 -5.34 21.92 -14.04
CA PRO A 138 -5.84 20.87 -14.92
C PRO A 138 -4.73 20.20 -15.73
N GLU A 139 -3.80 20.97 -16.29
CA GLU A 139 -2.70 20.44 -17.10
C GLU A 139 -1.76 19.52 -16.31
N TRP A 140 -1.50 19.85 -15.04
CA TRP A 140 -0.73 19.02 -14.12
C TRP A 140 -1.45 17.69 -13.87
N TYR A 141 -2.73 17.77 -13.49
CA TYR A 141 -3.52 16.60 -13.14
C TYR A 141 -3.92 15.76 -14.35
N ASP A 142 -3.91 16.29 -15.56
CA ASP A 142 -4.04 15.49 -16.77
C ASP A 142 -2.83 14.57 -16.95
N ILE A 143 -1.62 15.01 -16.60
CA ILE A 143 -0.40 14.17 -16.62
C ILE A 143 -0.46 13.13 -15.49
N VAL A 144 -0.73 13.56 -14.26
CA VAL A 144 -0.80 12.66 -13.09
C VAL A 144 -1.84 11.58 -13.32
N HIS A 145 -3.10 11.94 -13.61
CA HIS A 145 -4.17 10.97 -13.78
C HIS A 145 -3.98 10.10 -15.01
N SER A 146 -3.50 10.65 -16.14
CA SER A 146 -3.22 9.82 -17.32
C SER A 146 -2.11 8.81 -17.07
N THR A 147 -1.23 9.04 -16.08
CA THR A 147 -0.17 8.12 -15.66
C THR A 147 -0.67 7.09 -14.65
N LEU A 148 -1.36 7.53 -13.60
CA LEU A 148 -1.91 6.65 -12.55
C LEU A 148 -2.99 5.71 -13.07
N LEU A 149 -3.66 6.06 -14.18
CA LEU A 149 -4.76 5.30 -14.77
C LEU A 149 -4.44 4.72 -16.16
N ARG A 150 -3.14 4.48 -16.47
CA ARG A 150 -2.71 3.93 -17.77
C ARG A 150 -3.24 2.52 -18.06
N GLY A 151 -3.62 1.77 -17.01
CA GLY A 151 -3.96 0.36 -17.15
C GLY A 151 -2.71 -0.50 -17.33
N ASP A 152 -2.80 -1.54 -18.17
CA ASP A 152 -1.66 -2.42 -18.43
C ASP A 152 -0.67 -1.73 -19.40
N VAL A 153 0.57 -1.55 -18.95
CA VAL A 153 1.67 -0.94 -19.74
C VAL A 153 2.72 -1.98 -20.04
N GLU A 154 3.01 -2.20 -21.32
CA GLU A 154 4.04 -3.15 -21.75
C GLU A 154 5.44 -2.69 -21.30
N LEU A 155 6.18 -3.59 -20.67
CA LEU A 155 7.53 -3.35 -20.20
C LEU A 155 8.54 -3.67 -21.30
N ARG A 156 8.86 -2.65 -22.10
CA ARG A 156 9.84 -2.71 -23.20
C ARG A 156 11.24 -2.47 -22.69
N ASP A 157 12.25 -3.08 -23.32
CA ASP A 157 13.63 -2.96 -22.87
C ASP A 157 14.18 -1.53 -22.95
N GLU A 158 13.75 -0.73 -23.94
CA GLU A 158 14.24 0.64 -24.15
C GLU A 158 13.74 1.63 -23.08
N SER A 159 12.55 1.40 -22.54
CA SER A 159 11.91 2.26 -21.54
C SER A 159 11.76 1.58 -20.18
N ARG A 160 12.41 0.43 -19.99
CA ARG A 160 12.21 -0.46 -18.84
C ARG A 160 12.41 0.23 -17.51
N ASP A 161 13.53 0.94 -17.38
CA ASP A 161 13.91 1.59 -16.13
C ASP A 161 12.93 2.72 -15.79
N THR A 162 12.54 3.54 -16.77
CA THR A 162 11.57 4.64 -16.59
C THR A 162 10.17 4.12 -16.23
N GLU A 163 9.67 3.11 -16.94
CA GLU A 163 8.33 2.56 -16.67
C GLU A 163 8.27 1.82 -15.32
N LEU A 164 9.35 1.12 -14.93
CA LEU A 164 9.45 0.54 -13.59
C LEU A 164 9.49 1.62 -12.51
N GLU A 165 10.29 2.67 -12.71
CA GLU A 165 10.36 3.77 -11.73
C GLU A 165 9.02 4.49 -11.59
N LEU A 166 8.35 4.80 -12.71
CA LEU A 166 6.98 5.34 -12.71
C LEU A 166 6.01 4.42 -11.97
N PHE A 167 6.11 3.11 -12.15
CA PHE A 167 5.27 2.13 -11.47
C PHE A 167 5.49 2.13 -9.95
N VAL A 168 6.74 2.30 -9.50
CA VAL A 168 7.03 2.43 -8.07
C VAL A 168 6.45 3.73 -7.51
N TRP A 169 6.62 4.87 -8.18
CA TRP A 169 6.03 6.13 -7.73
C TRP A 169 4.51 6.07 -7.68
N ALA A 170 3.87 5.49 -8.68
CA ALA A 170 2.42 5.26 -8.70
C ALA A 170 1.98 4.36 -7.54
N TYR A 171 2.73 3.27 -7.26
CA TYR A 171 2.48 2.42 -6.11
C TYR A 171 2.58 3.21 -4.80
N MET A 172 3.65 3.96 -4.58
CA MET A 172 3.85 4.76 -3.37
C MET A 172 2.73 5.78 -3.17
N PHE A 173 2.30 6.46 -4.24
CA PHE A 173 1.14 7.35 -4.24
C PHE A 173 -0.12 6.63 -3.75
N HIS A 174 -0.46 5.48 -4.37
CA HIS A 174 -1.68 4.75 -4.06
C HIS A 174 -1.67 4.15 -2.65
N VAL A 175 -0.54 3.64 -2.17
CA VAL A 175 -0.44 3.13 -0.80
C VAL A 175 -0.64 4.26 0.20
N ALA A 176 0.00 5.41 0.00
CA ALA A 176 -0.15 6.56 0.89
C ALA A 176 -1.58 7.09 0.89
N ASP A 177 -2.27 7.06 -0.25
CA ASP A 177 -3.68 7.46 -0.34
C ASP A 177 -4.63 6.47 0.34
N ASP A 178 -4.47 5.17 0.07
CA ASP A 178 -5.29 4.11 0.66
C ASP A 178 -5.15 4.11 2.19
N ARG A 179 -3.92 4.09 2.71
CA ARG A 179 -3.64 4.14 4.16
C ARG A 179 -4.04 5.46 4.81
N GLY A 180 -3.97 6.56 4.07
CA GLY A 180 -4.39 7.88 4.54
C GLY A 180 -5.91 8.06 4.64
N THR A 181 -6.70 7.23 3.95
CA THR A 181 -8.16 7.40 3.83
C THR A 181 -8.85 7.39 5.19
N ILE A 182 -8.48 6.47 6.08
CA ILE A 182 -9.10 6.38 7.42
C ILE A 182 -8.83 7.65 8.27
N TRP A 183 -7.62 8.21 8.18
CA TRP A 183 -7.24 9.44 8.87
C TRP A 183 -7.93 10.67 8.28
N ARG A 184 -8.16 10.70 6.95
CA ARG A 184 -8.96 11.75 6.30
C ARG A 184 -10.42 11.72 6.79
N SER A 185 -11.02 10.53 6.90
CA SER A 185 -12.37 10.36 7.46
C SER A 185 -12.42 10.76 8.93
N PHE A 186 -11.47 10.30 9.74
CA PHE A 186 -11.37 10.65 11.16
C PHE A 186 -11.21 12.16 11.37
N ARG A 187 -10.41 12.82 10.54
CA ARG A 187 -10.28 14.29 10.54
C ARG A 187 -11.62 14.97 10.31
N GLN A 188 -12.41 14.50 9.35
CA GLN A 188 -13.75 15.04 9.09
C GLN A 188 -14.68 14.84 10.29
N GLU A 189 -14.70 13.64 10.88
CA GLU A 189 -15.47 13.36 12.10
C GLU A 189 -15.08 14.32 13.24
N MET A 190 -13.78 14.44 13.51
CA MET A 190 -13.27 15.33 14.56
C MET A 190 -13.59 16.80 14.28
N TYR A 191 -13.59 17.25 13.03
CA TYR A 191 -14.05 18.60 12.68
C TYR A 191 -15.52 18.81 13.06
N HIS A 192 -16.40 17.85 12.81
CA HIS A 192 -17.80 17.97 13.22
C HIS A 192 -17.89 18.03 14.75
N LEU A 193 -17.25 17.09 15.45
CA LEU A 193 -17.29 17.03 16.92
C LEU A 193 -16.73 18.29 17.60
N THR A 194 -15.70 18.92 17.04
CA THR A 194 -15.06 20.12 17.61
C THR A 194 -15.69 21.44 17.17
N LYS A 195 -16.30 21.51 15.97
CA LYS A 195 -16.92 22.74 15.44
C LYS A 195 -18.21 23.14 16.16
N PHE A 196 -18.94 22.18 16.73
CA PHE A 196 -20.21 22.45 17.45
C PHE A 196 -20.04 23.08 18.85
N PHE A 197 -18.85 23.58 19.22
CA PHE A 197 -18.62 24.25 20.50
C PHE A 197 -18.74 25.79 20.50
N PHE A 198 -19.18 26.41 19.40
CA PHE A 198 -19.83 27.72 19.50
C PHE A 198 -21.34 27.51 19.64
N ALA A 199 -21.75 27.30 20.90
CA ALA A 199 -23.12 27.35 21.41
C ALA A 199 -24.21 26.52 20.69
N ALA A 200 -24.41 25.27 21.11
CA ALA A 200 -25.73 24.78 21.53
C ALA A 200 -25.60 23.34 22.03
N SER A 201 -26.21 23.07 23.19
CA SER A 201 -26.64 21.74 23.60
C SER A 201 -27.45 21.09 22.46
N LEU A 202 -26.87 20.15 21.74
CA LEU A 202 -27.65 19.25 20.90
C LEU A 202 -28.12 18.06 21.76
N PRO A 203 -29.41 17.70 21.68
CA PRO A 203 -29.94 16.55 22.40
C PRO A 203 -29.29 15.29 21.85
N SER A 204 -28.75 14.49 22.76
CA SER A 204 -28.31 13.12 22.50
C SER A 204 -29.45 12.36 21.84
N SER A 205 -29.31 11.98 20.57
CA SER A 205 -30.23 11.06 19.89
C SER A 205 -30.07 9.60 20.35
N TYR A 206 -29.32 9.35 21.44
CA TYR A 206 -29.12 8.03 22.04
C TYR A 206 -29.47 7.97 23.53
N ALA A 207 -30.32 8.87 24.02
CA ALA A 207 -30.96 8.72 25.34
C ALA A 207 -32.49 8.68 25.18
N GLU A 208 -33.00 7.46 25.09
CA GLU A 208 -34.38 7.05 25.39
C GLU A 208 -35.54 7.69 24.61
N SER A 209 -35.84 7.12 23.44
CA SER A 209 -37.24 6.81 23.12
C SER A 209 -37.37 5.32 22.82
N SER A 210 -37.80 4.57 23.81
CA SER A 210 -38.32 3.22 23.66
C SER A 210 -39.58 3.27 22.77
N GLY A 211 -39.55 2.52 21.67
CA GLY A 211 -40.73 2.21 20.85
C GLY A 211 -40.66 2.78 19.44
N LEU A 212 -40.81 1.90 18.44
CA LEU A 212 -40.75 2.14 16.99
C LEU A 212 -39.33 2.24 16.43
N ILE A 213 -38.61 1.12 16.27
CA ILE A 213 -38.39 0.44 14.97
C ILE A 213 -37.95 -1.01 15.26
N ASN A 214 -38.88 -1.84 15.74
CA ASN A 214 -38.79 -3.27 15.44
C ASN A 214 -39.28 -3.42 14.00
N PHE A 215 -38.40 -3.60 13.03
CA PHE A 215 -38.67 -4.47 11.88
C PHE A 215 -37.39 -4.64 11.04
N VAL A 216 -37.06 -5.91 10.77
CA VAL A 216 -36.01 -6.39 9.86
C VAL A 216 -34.56 -6.37 10.41
N SER A 217 -34.25 -7.34 11.28
CA SER A 217 -33.37 -8.46 10.89
C SER A 217 -33.06 -9.31 12.12
N SER A 218 -34.02 -10.15 12.49
CA SER A 218 -33.77 -11.29 13.37
C SER A 218 -33.42 -12.50 12.50
N LYS A 219 -32.13 -12.87 12.40
CA LYS A 219 -31.65 -14.27 12.47
C LYS A 219 -30.18 -14.39 12.09
N ALA A 220 -29.53 -15.33 12.78
CA ALA A 220 -28.17 -15.88 12.63
C ALA A 220 -27.09 -15.05 13.35
N SER A 221 -26.37 -15.53 14.36
CA SER A 221 -26.24 -16.88 14.93
C SER A 221 -25.77 -16.82 16.39
N SER A 222 -26.23 -17.79 17.17
CA SER A 222 -25.82 -18.08 18.56
C SER A 222 -24.44 -18.72 18.69
N ALA A 223 -23.89 -18.60 19.91
CA ALA A 223 -22.92 -19.47 20.61
C ALA A 223 -21.46 -19.41 20.11
N ALA A 224 -20.39 -19.44 20.92
CA ALA A 224 -20.10 -19.55 22.36
C ALA A 224 -18.70 -18.86 22.53
N SER A 225 -18.14 -18.48 23.67
CA SER A 225 -17.91 -19.22 24.92
C SER A 225 -17.36 -18.26 25.98
N ALA A 226 -17.72 -18.52 27.23
CA ALA A 226 -17.15 -17.90 28.43
C ALA A 226 -15.85 -18.61 28.88
N ILE A 227 -15.27 -18.09 29.97
CA ILE A 227 -14.10 -18.55 30.79
C ILE A 227 -12.77 -17.94 30.29
N ALA A 228 -11.89 -17.29 31.07
CA ALA A 228 -11.72 -16.96 32.50
C ALA A 228 -10.76 -15.74 32.55
N SER A 229 -11.02 -14.70 33.36
CA SER A 229 -10.56 -14.49 34.75
C SER A 229 -9.11 -13.98 34.90
N THR A 230 -9.01 -12.88 35.66
CA THR A 230 -7.90 -12.36 36.49
C THR A 230 -6.60 -11.94 35.80
N PHE A 231 -6.26 -10.65 35.88
CA PHE A 231 -5.07 -10.18 36.63
C PHE A 231 -5.10 -8.65 36.76
N THR A 232 -5.22 -8.15 38.00
CA THR A 232 -4.66 -6.85 38.39
C THR A 232 -4.36 -6.88 39.88
N ALA A 233 -3.29 -6.17 40.24
CA ALA A 233 -2.71 -5.96 41.57
C ALA A 233 -1.85 -7.11 42.14
N ALA A 234 -0.53 -6.97 42.02
CA ALA A 234 0.28 -6.46 43.13
C ALA A 234 1.75 -6.34 42.71
N THR A 235 2.21 -5.10 42.56
CA THR A 235 3.62 -4.71 42.66
C THR A 235 4.03 -4.79 44.13
N SER A 236 5.01 -5.64 44.45
CA SER A 236 5.90 -5.44 45.59
C SER A 236 7.24 -6.16 45.37
N VAL A 237 8.26 -5.33 45.25
CA VAL A 237 9.70 -5.50 45.45
C VAL A 237 10.08 -6.59 46.48
N GLU A 238 11.02 -7.49 46.13
CA GLU A 238 12.30 -7.68 46.84
C GLU A 238 13.22 -8.72 46.15
N GLU A 239 14.42 -8.25 45.81
CA GLU A 239 15.76 -8.83 45.98
C GLU A 239 15.95 -10.37 46.07
N SER A 240 16.65 -10.96 45.09
CA SER A 240 17.81 -11.86 45.33
C SER A 240 18.50 -12.29 44.02
N GLU A 241 19.82 -12.17 44.01
CA GLU A 241 20.81 -12.60 43.01
C GLU A 241 20.88 -14.15 42.81
N PRO A 242 21.67 -14.67 41.84
CA PRO A 242 21.31 -15.83 41.04
C PRO A 242 22.07 -17.11 41.44
N PRO A 243 21.91 -18.19 40.66
CA PRO A 243 23.07 -19.01 40.37
C PRO A 243 23.28 -19.28 38.87
N LEU A 244 24.54 -19.14 38.50
CA LEU A 244 25.22 -19.79 37.38
C LEU A 244 24.94 -21.29 37.37
N LEU A 245 24.83 -21.89 36.18
CA LEU A 245 25.64 -23.05 35.77
C LEU A 245 25.49 -23.32 34.27
N SER A 246 26.64 -23.61 33.68
CA SER A 246 26.99 -23.78 32.27
C SER A 246 26.53 -25.11 31.66
N SER A 247 26.51 -25.17 30.32
CA SER A 247 27.25 -26.11 29.42
C SER A 247 26.56 -26.14 28.03
N SER A 248 27.23 -25.73 26.93
CA SER A 248 28.06 -26.56 26.01
C SER A 248 27.32 -27.83 25.53
N SER A 249 27.24 -28.26 24.27
CA SER A 249 28.20 -28.33 23.15
C SER A 249 27.42 -28.95 21.96
N SER A 250 27.40 -28.40 20.75
CA SER A 250 28.24 -28.75 19.57
C SER A 250 27.77 -29.91 18.66
N ASN A 251 28.16 -29.77 17.38
CA ASN A 251 28.24 -30.73 16.25
C ASN A 251 26.96 -30.82 15.37
N GLU A 252 26.91 -30.40 14.10
CA GLU A 252 27.79 -30.53 12.92
C GLU A 252 27.74 -31.92 12.23
N LEU A 253 27.79 -31.89 10.89
CA LEU A 253 27.89 -32.95 9.85
C LEU A 253 26.55 -33.53 9.33
N THR A 254 26.08 -33.21 8.11
CA THR A 254 26.53 -33.49 6.71
C THR A 254 25.93 -34.77 6.08
N SER A 255 25.56 -34.59 4.80
CA SER A 255 25.71 -35.53 3.68
C SER A 255 24.81 -36.78 3.60
N SER A 256 23.99 -36.87 2.55
CA SER A 256 24.34 -37.57 1.29
C SER A 256 23.11 -37.90 0.42
N HIS A 257 23.26 -37.72 -0.90
CA HIS A 257 22.89 -38.62 -2.03
C HIS A 257 21.56 -39.40 -2.02
N ALA A 258 20.87 -39.75 -3.12
CA ALA A 258 20.95 -39.56 -4.57
C ALA A 258 19.70 -40.26 -5.18
N ALA A 259 19.62 -40.26 -6.53
CA ALA A 259 18.72 -40.99 -7.43
C ALA A 259 17.51 -40.16 -7.92
N ASP A 260 17.49 -39.61 -9.14
CA ASP A 260 17.70 -40.17 -10.49
C ASP A 260 16.47 -40.95 -10.99
N SER A 261 15.89 -40.46 -12.09
CA SER A 261 15.15 -41.24 -13.09
C SER A 261 14.80 -40.34 -14.29
N ASP A 262 15.55 -40.57 -15.38
CA ASP A 262 15.15 -40.48 -16.80
C ASP A 262 13.77 -41.15 -17.04
N ASP A 263 13.07 -41.11 -18.18
CA ASP A 263 13.21 -40.63 -19.55
C ASP A 263 11.75 -40.58 -20.08
N ASP A 264 11.47 -39.85 -21.17
CA ASP A 264 10.83 -40.40 -22.37
C ASP A 264 10.16 -39.38 -23.30
N THR A 265 10.15 -39.81 -24.55
CA THR A 265 10.28 -39.04 -25.77
C THR A 265 8.97 -38.98 -26.59
N ALA A 266 8.89 -37.91 -27.40
CA ALA A 266 8.33 -37.81 -28.75
C ALA A 266 6.82 -38.08 -29.03
N LEU A 267 6.15 -37.13 -29.71
CA LEU A 267 5.80 -37.22 -31.15
C LEU A 267 4.79 -36.13 -31.60
N ASN A 268 5.24 -35.31 -32.57
CA ASN A 268 4.56 -34.85 -33.79
C ASN A 268 3.03 -34.60 -33.79
N ARG A 269 2.61 -33.36 -34.16
CA ARG A 269 1.82 -33.15 -35.39
C ARG A 269 1.75 -31.69 -35.88
N ARG A 270 2.24 -31.51 -37.11
CA ARG A 270 2.01 -30.39 -38.05
C ARG A 270 0.55 -29.90 -38.12
N ARG A 271 0.38 -28.58 -38.29
CA ARG A 271 -0.40 -28.00 -39.40
C ARG A 271 0.02 -26.56 -39.68
N ASN A 272 0.61 -26.36 -40.85
CA ASN A 272 0.72 -25.08 -41.53
C ASN A 272 -0.67 -24.71 -42.08
N LEU A 273 -1.06 -23.45 -41.96
CA LEU A 273 -1.98 -22.83 -42.93
C LEU A 273 -1.45 -21.44 -43.25
N ALA A 274 -0.81 -21.35 -44.40
CA ALA A 274 -0.54 -20.10 -45.10
C ALA A 274 -1.81 -19.75 -45.91
N PHE A 275 -2.21 -18.49 -45.89
CA PHE A 275 -3.00 -17.87 -46.95
C PHE A 275 -2.25 -16.61 -47.39
N THR A 276 -1.78 -16.66 -48.63
CA THR A 276 -1.33 -15.50 -49.41
C THR A 276 -2.45 -15.04 -50.32
N ASP A 277 -2.27 -13.81 -50.82
CA ASP A 277 -2.91 -13.16 -51.97
C ASP A 277 -4.30 -12.52 -51.71
N SER A 278 -4.63 -11.31 -52.20
CA SER A 278 -3.96 -10.41 -53.16
C SER A 278 -4.80 -9.12 -53.31
N VAL A 279 -4.13 -7.95 -53.32
CA VAL A 279 -4.23 -6.82 -54.28
C VAL A 279 -5.48 -5.91 -54.37
N ASP A 280 -5.15 -4.60 -54.35
CA ASP A 280 -5.73 -3.34 -54.89
C ASP A 280 -7.23 -3.00 -54.75
N VAL A 281 -7.55 -1.80 -54.19
CA VAL A 281 -7.59 -0.46 -54.84
C VAL A 281 -7.43 0.62 -53.77
#